data_AF-A0A8T5L3V6-F1
#
_entry.id   AF-A0A8T5L3V6-F1
#
_cell.length_a   1.000
_cell.length_b   1.000
_cell.length_c   1.000
_cell.angle_alpha   90.00
_cell.angle_beta   90.00
_cell.angle_gamma   90.00
#
_symmetry.space_group_name_H-M   'P 1'
#
loop_
_entity.id
_entity.type
_entity.pdbx_description
1 polymer ?
#
loop_
_entity_poly.entity_id
_entity_poly.type
_entity_poly.pdbx_seq_one_letter_code
_entity_poly.pdbx_strand_id
1 'polypeptide(L)'
;MATLRPARCYRTVERPWTRQSRRKPRKGYVKGAPVRKIHRFNNGNRIAQENKTFPVAFSIIAKKPAQIRSNALEACRVATMRQLGKDVGEENFFFKIFPFPHHVLRENPLASGAGADRFQTGMRKSFGKPIGTAAQVKAGQTLVTVWSIKGKDKEIKNVLRIAKAKLPTPCVIKQIV
;
A
#
# COMPACT_ATOMS: atom_id res chain seq x y z
N MET A 1 1.75 -21.77 11.62
CA MET A 1 0.93 -20.55 11.38
C MET A 1 0.87 -20.33 9.87
N ALA A 2 -0.31 -20.28 9.25
CA ALA A 2 -0.40 -20.17 7.80
C ALA A 2 0.36 -18.93 7.29
N THR A 3 1.28 -19.14 6.36
CA THR A 3 2.13 -18.09 5.80
C THR A 3 1.29 -17.12 4.96
N LEU A 4 1.74 -15.88 4.84
CA LEU A 4 1.05 -14.88 4.03
C LEU A 4 0.99 -15.35 2.56
N ARG A 5 -0.22 -15.57 2.03
CA ARG A 5 -0.42 -15.92 0.62
C ARG A 5 0.26 -14.94 -0.34
N PRO A 6 0.70 -15.40 -1.53
CA PRO A 6 1.34 -14.53 -2.50
C PRO A 6 0.39 -13.43 -3.00
N ALA A 7 0.93 -12.24 -3.30
CA ALA A 7 0.14 -11.07 -3.68
C ALA A 7 -0.71 -11.29 -4.94
N ARG A 8 -0.30 -12.23 -5.82
CA ARG A 8 -1.01 -12.58 -7.05
C ARG A 8 -2.46 -12.97 -6.81
N CYS A 9 -2.76 -13.61 -5.67
CA CYS A 9 -4.11 -14.03 -5.30
C CYS A 9 -5.06 -12.85 -4.99
N TYR A 10 -4.50 -11.68 -4.64
CA TYR A 10 -5.27 -10.51 -4.19
C TYR A 10 -5.07 -9.29 -5.10
N ARG A 11 -4.50 -9.48 -6.30
CA ARG A 11 -4.12 -8.38 -7.19
C ARG A 11 -5.32 -7.74 -7.88
N THR A 12 -6.32 -8.55 -8.23
CA THR A 12 -7.52 -8.15 -8.96
C THR A 12 -8.46 -7.34 -8.06
N VAL A 13 -9.02 -6.25 -8.57
CA VAL A 13 -9.96 -5.42 -7.81
C VAL A 13 -11.27 -6.16 -7.62
N GLU A 14 -11.76 -6.20 -6.38
CA GLU A 14 -13.01 -6.86 -5.99
C GLU A 14 -14.00 -5.84 -5.42
N ARG A 15 -15.25 -6.27 -5.18
CA ARG A 15 -16.24 -5.46 -4.48
C ARG A 15 -15.67 -4.99 -3.12
N PRO A 16 -15.73 -3.68 -2.80
CA PRO A 16 -15.16 -3.17 -1.56
C PRO A 16 -15.76 -3.85 -0.30
N TRP A 17 -14.90 -4.44 0.52
CA TRP A 17 -15.26 -4.98 1.84
C TRP A 17 -14.59 -4.14 2.93
N THR A 18 -15.25 -3.04 3.29
CA THR A 18 -14.62 -1.94 4.05
C THR A 18 -15.40 -1.54 5.30
N ARG A 19 -16.62 -2.06 5.52
CA ARG A 19 -17.54 -1.59 6.57
C ARG A 19 -17.09 -2.03 7.96
N GLN A 20 -16.10 -1.32 8.48
CA GLN A 20 -15.58 -1.41 9.83
C GLN A 20 -16.10 -0.22 10.65
N SER A 21 -16.47 -0.46 11.91
CA SER A 21 -16.78 0.63 12.84
C SER A 21 -16.34 0.23 14.24
N ARG A 22 -15.42 1.02 14.82
CA ARG A 22 -15.00 0.89 16.22
C ARG A 22 -16.02 1.52 17.18
N ARG A 23 -16.52 2.71 16.83
CA ARG A 23 -17.46 3.49 17.68
C ARG A 23 -18.88 2.93 17.70
N LYS A 24 -19.36 2.39 16.57
CA LYS A 24 -20.71 1.81 16.45
C LYS A 24 -20.61 0.37 15.94
N PRO A 25 -20.26 -0.61 16.80
CA PRO A 25 -20.04 -1.99 16.37
C PRO A 25 -21.23 -2.59 15.61
N ARG A 26 -22.48 -2.24 15.95
CA ARG A 26 -23.68 -2.67 15.20
C ARG A 26 -23.66 -2.26 13.72
N LYS A 27 -22.97 -1.16 13.38
CA LYS A 27 -22.78 -0.68 12.00
C LYS A 27 -21.48 -1.19 11.34
N GLY A 28 -20.70 -2.03 12.01
CA GLY A 28 -19.53 -2.67 11.41
C GLY A 28 -19.84 -4.12 11.06
N TYR A 29 -19.91 -4.44 9.77
CA TYR A 29 -20.13 -5.84 9.32
C TYR A 29 -18.81 -6.62 9.24
N VAL A 30 -17.69 -5.93 9.03
CA VAL A 30 -16.37 -6.55 9.02
C VAL A 30 -15.79 -6.55 10.43
N LYS A 31 -15.72 -7.73 11.05
CA LYS A 31 -15.20 -7.95 12.40
C LYS A 31 -13.83 -8.62 12.37
N GLY A 32 -12.97 -8.29 13.33
CA GLY A 32 -11.67 -8.95 13.47
C GLY A 32 -10.68 -8.65 12.34
N ALA A 33 -10.87 -7.55 11.59
CA ALA A 33 -9.90 -7.17 10.58
C ALA A 33 -8.55 -6.81 11.21
N PRO A 34 -7.43 -7.33 10.69
CA PRO A 34 -6.12 -7.05 11.25
C PRO A 34 -5.71 -5.60 11.02
N VAL A 35 -4.82 -5.12 11.87
CA VAL A 35 -4.27 -3.77 11.76
C VAL A 35 -3.43 -3.66 10.48
N ARG A 36 -3.58 -2.55 9.77
CA ARG A 36 -2.75 -2.23 8.60
C ARG A 36 -1.28 -2.11 9.03
N LYS A 37 -0.35 -2.53 8.16
CA LYS A 37 1.09 -2.45 8.41
C LYS A 37 1.68 -1.05 8.18
N ILE A 38 1.06 -0.25 7.31
CA ILE A 38 1.44 1.14 7.06
C ILE A 38 0.73 2.08 8.04
N HIS A 39 1.50 2.82 8.82
CA HIS A 39 0.97 3.81 9.78
C HIS A 39 1.24 5.25 9.37
N ARG A 40 2.41 5.52 8.80
CA ARG A 40 2.85 6.85 8.36
C ARG A 40 2.71 6.97 6.85
N PHE A 41 1.96 7.97 6.40
CA PHE A 41 1.75 8.27 4.97
C PHE A 41 2.50 9.50 4.51
N ASN A 42 2.86 10.39 5.43
CA ASN A 42 3.60 11.62 5.19
C ASN A 42 4.96 11.49 5.90
N ASN A 43 6.04 11.76 5.17
CA ASN A 43 7.42 11.69 5.66
C ASN A 43 8.23 12.88 5.12
N GLY A 44 9.33 13.23 5.79
CA GLY A 44 10.15 14.39 5.45
C GLY A 44 9.56 15.70 5.98
N ASN A 45 10.02 16.82 5.44
CA ASN A 45 9.68 18.14 5.96
C ASN A 45 8.27 18.57 5.50
N ARG A 46 7.27 18.31 6.36
CA ARG A 46 5.87 18.66 6.12
C ARG A 46 5.62 20.17 6.10
N ILE A 47 6.31 20.92 6.96
CA ILE A 47 6.12 22.37 7.11
C ILE A 47 6.57 23.07 5.81
N ALA A 48 7.74 22.67 5.30
CA ALA A 48 8.26 23.13 4.02
C ALA A 48 7.27 22.85 2.86
N GLN A 49 6.66 21.67 2.83
CA GLN A 49 5.63 21.35 1.83
C GLN A 49 4.38 22.22 1.96
N GLU A 50 3.89 22.46 3.19
CA GLU A 50 2.71 23.31 3.43
C GLU A 50 2.97 24.75 2.98
N ASN A 51 4.20 25.23 3.15
CA ASN A 51 4.68 26.52 2.66
C ASN A 51 5.03 26.54 1.16
N LYS A 52 4.83 25.41 0.44
CA LYS A 52 5.13 25.26 -1.00
C LYS A 52 6.58 25.59 -1.38
N THR A 53 7.53 25.33 -0.49
CA THR A 53 8.95 25.65 -0.73
C THR A 53 9.62 24.71 -1.72
N PHE A 54 9.05 23.53 -1.98
CA PHE A 54 9.59 22.54 -2.89
C PHE A 54 9.10 22.77 -4.33
N PRO A 55 9.97 23.23 -5.25
CA PRO A 55 9.58 23.57 -6.62
C PRO A 55 9.43 22.36 -7.54
N VAL A 56 9.99 21.19 -7.18
CA VAL A 56 9.99 20.01 -8.06
C VAL A 56 9.18 18.89 -7.43
N ALA A 57 8.34 18.22 -8.22
CA ALA A 57 7.54 17.09 -7.76
C ALA A 57 7.51 15.94 -8.77
N PHE A 58 7.88 14.74 -8.31
CA PHE A 58 7.76 13.51 -9.09
C PHE A 58 6.78 12.53 -8.45
N SER A 59 5.93 11.93 -9.29
CA SER A 59 4.89 11.01 -8.84
C SER A 59 4.92 9.68 -9.56
N ILE A 60 4.55 8.63 -8.83
CA ILE A 60 4.25 7.31 -9.36
C ILE A 60 2.75 7.22 -9.63
N ILE A 61 2.40 6.94 -10.88
CA ILE A 61 1.01 6.82 -11.35
C ILE A 61 0.75 5.38 -11.79
N ALA A 62 -0.36 4.80 -11.33
CA ALA A 62 -0.78 3.46 -11.72
C ALA A 62 -1.23 3.40 -13.18
N LYS A 63 -0.71 2.46 -13.98
CA LYS A 63 -1.19 2.23 -15.37
C LYS A 63 -2.42 1.32 -15.40
N LYS A 64 -2.53 0.39 -14.45
CA LYS A 64 -3.64 -0.57 -14.36
C LYS A 64 -4.28 -0.54 -12.98
N PRO A 65 -5.60 -0.80 -12.89
CA PRO A 65 -6.25 -0.98 -11.60
C PRO A 65 -5.68 -2.21 -10.89
N ALA A 66 -5.50 -2.12 -9.58
CA ALA A 66 -4.99 -3.22 -8.77
C ALA A 66 -5.35 -3.02 -7.31
N GLN A 67 -5.24 -4.08 -6.51
CA GLN A 67 -5.15 -3.94 -5.07
C GLN A 67 -3.70 -3.95 -4.60
N ILE A 68 -3.34 -2.95 -3.80
CA ILE A 68 -2.01 -2.82 -3.21
C ILE A 68 -2.13 -3.13 -1.72
N ARG A 69 -1.53 -4.25 -1.31
CA ARG A 69 -1.55 -4.67 0.10
C ARG A 69 -0.81 -3.68 0.99
N SER A 70 -1.25 -3.56 2.24
CA SER A 70 -0.65 -2.64 3.21
C SER A 70 0.84 -2.90 3.46
N ASN A 71 1.30 -4.16 3.37
CA ASN A 71 2.72 -4.50 3.50
C ASN A 71 3.55 -4.00 2.31
N ALA A 72 2.98 -4.00 1.09
CA ALA A 72 3.65 -3.46 -0.09
C ALA A 72 3.79 -1.93 -0.01
N LEU A 73 2.77 -1.24 0.53
CA LEU A 73 2.85 0.20 0.80
C LEU A 73 3.93 0.53 1.84
N GLU A 74 4.01 -0.25 2.92
CA GLU A 74 5.05 -0.04 3.94
C GLU A 74 6.46 -0.37 3.39
N ALA A 75 6.61 -1.43 2.59
CA ALA A 75 7.87 -1.75 1.94
C ALA A 75 8.31 -0.65 0.95
N CYS A 76 7.34 -0.09 0.20
CA CYS A 76 7.56 1.07 -0.66
C CYS A 76 8.04 2.29 0.15
N ARG A 77 7.38 2.60 1.28
CA ARG A 77 7.75 3.68 2.20
C ARG A 77 9.18 3.53 2.73
N VAL A 78 9.49 2.36 3.30
CA VAL A 78 10.80 2.09 3.92
C VAL A 78 11.93 2.16 2.88
N ALA A 79 11.74 1.55 1.71
CA ALA A 79 12.74 1.57 0.65
C ALA A 79 12.99 3.00 0.13
N THR A 80 11.92 3.78 -0.05
CA THR A 80 12.01 5.18 -0.51
C THR A 80 12.70 6.05 0.53
N MET A 81 12.30 5.95 1.80
CA MET A 81 12.85 6.78 2.88
C MET A 81 14.35 6.52 3.09
N ARG A 82 14.77 5.24 3.04
CA ARG A 82 16.18 4.87 3.19
C ARG A 82 17.05 5.51 2.11
N GLN A 83 16.56 5.59 0.88
CA GLN A 83 17.33 6.14 -0.24
C GLN A 83 17.27 7.67 -0.27
N LEU A 84 16.11 8.28 -0.02
CA LEU A 84 15.99 9.74 0.04
C LEU A 84 16.83 10.35 1.16
N GLY A 85 16.89 9.70 2.33
CA GLY A 85 17.74 10.16 3.43
C GLY A 85 19.22 10.17 3.07
N LYS A 86 19.68 9.25 2.20
CA LYS A 86 21.06 9.18 1.73
C LYS A 86 21.39 10.18 0.62
N ASP A 87 20.52 10.28 -0.38
CA ASP A 87 20.85 10.99 -1.63
C ASP A 87 20.43 12.48 -1.61
N VAL A 88 19.38 12.79 -0.85
CA VAL A 88 18.72 14.12 -0.85
C VAL A 88 18.87 14.83 0.51
N GLY A 89 18.81 14.07 1.61
CA GLY A 89 18.83 14.59 2.98
C GLY A 89 17.43 14.89 3.52
N GLU A 90 17.19 14.61 4.82
CA GLU A 90 15.84 14.54 5.40
C GLU A 90 15.03 15.85 5.34
N GLU A 91 15.70 17.00 5.37
CA GLU A 91 15.07 18.33 5.32
C GLU A 91 14.72 18.79 3.89
N ASN A 92 15.32 18.17 2.88
CA ASN A 92 15.28 18.65 1.49
C ASN A 92 14.16 18.01 0.66
N PHE A 93 13.30 17.19 1.27
CA PHE A 93 12.18 16.57 0.58
C PHE A 93 10.94 16.39 1.46
N PHE A 94 9.82 16.20 0.79
CA PHE A 94 8.60 15.68 1.37
C PHE A 94 8.13 14.47 0.55
N PHE A 95 7.69 13.42 1.25
CA PHE A 95 7.25 12.17 0.65
C PHE A 95 5.84 11.84 1.14
N LYS A 96 4.95 11.49 0.20
CA LYS A 96 3.58 11.10 0.52
C LYS A 96 3.12 9.86 -0.24
N ILE A 97 2.50 8.94 0.50
CA ILE A 97 1.72 7.83 -0.04
C ILE A 97 0.24 8.23 0.01
N PHE A 98 -0.45 8.18 -1.12
CA PHE A 98 -1.87 8.57 -1.20
C PHE A 98 -2.85 7.43 -0.93
N PRO A 99 -2.65 6.19 -1.45
CA PRO A 99 -3.61 5.11 -1.28
C PRO A 99 -3.68 4.65 0.17
N PHE A 100 -4.87 4.70 0.76
CA PHE A 100 -5.12 4.15 2.10
C PHE A 100 -5.74 2.76 2.01
N PRO A 101 -5.25 1.77 2.79
CA PRO A 101 -5.72 0.38 2.70
C PRO A 101 -7.03 0.17 3.46
N HIS A 102 -8.15 0.58 2.87
CA HIS A 102 -9.48 0.40 3.45
C HIS A 102 -10.08 -0.99 3.23
N HIS A 103 -9.73 -1.64 2.11
CA HIS A 103 -10.33 -2.91 1.70
C HIS A 103 -9.74 -4.05 2.54
N VAL A 104 -10.59 -4.87 3.13
CA VAL A 104 -10.15 -6.04 3.89
C VAL A 104 -10.11 -7.26 2.97
N LEU A 105 -9.00 -7.98 3.02
CA LEU A 105 -8.81 -9.23 2.30
C LEU A 105 -9.32 -10.39 3.13
N ARG A 106 -9.94 -11.37 2.47
CA ARG A 106 -10.43 -12.60 3.09
C ARG A 106 -9.64 -13.81 2.62
N GLU A 107 -9.54 -14.80 3.48
CA GLU A 107 -9.03 -16.12 3.14
C GLU A 107 -9.86 -17.19 3.84
N ASN A 108 -10.22 -18.25 3.11
CA ASN A 108 -10.69 -19.49 3.71
C ASN A 108 -9.46 -20.37 3.97
N PRO A 109 -8.95 -20.48 5.21
CA PRO A 109 -7.75 -21.26 5.48
C PRO A 109 -8.07 -22.75 5.33
N LEU A 110 -7.29 -23.45 4.51
CA LEU A 110 -7.36 -24.90 4.45
C LEU A 110 -6.50 -25.50 5.57
N ALA A 111 -6.98 -26.58 6.17
CA ALA A 111 -6.14 -27.37 7.06
C ALA A 111 -5.10 -28.08 6.19
N SER A 112 -3.84 -28.02 6.61
CA SER A 112 -2.72 -28.64 5.89
C SER A 112 -2.05 -29.65 6.82
N GLY A 113 -1.71 -30.83 6.30
CA GLY A 113 -1.07 -31.92 7.05
C GLY A 113 -1.72 -33.27 6.77
N ALA A 114 -1.13 -34.35 7.29
CA ALA A 114 -1.71 -35.69 7.19
C ALA A 114 -3.04 -35.76 7.96
N GLY A 115 -4.09 -36.28 7.33
CA GLY A 115 -5.42 -36.40 7.94
C GLY A 115 -6.21 -35.08 8.05
N ALA A 116 -5.77 -34.00 7.38
CA ALA A 116 -6.47 -32.71 7.38
C ALA A 116 -7.88 -32.79 6.78
N ASP A 117 -8.10 -33.72 5.85
CA ASP A 117 -9.38 -34.03 5.23
C ASP A 117 -10.45 -34.44 6.26
N ARG A 118 -10.04 -35.10 7.36
CA ARG A 118 -10.97 -35.53 8.42
C ARG A 118 -11.54 -34.38 9.24
N PHE A 119 -10.83 -33.26 9.31
CA PHE A 119 -11.21 -32.08 10.11
C PHE A 119 -11.67 -30.89 9.27
N GLN A 120 -11.37 -30.89 7.97
CA GLN A 120 -11.72 -29.80 7.08
C GLN A 120 -13.11 -30.00 6.47
N THR A 121 -13.96 -28.97 6.55
CA THR A 121 -15.30 -28.97 5.93
C THR A 121 -15.29 -28.73 4.41
N GLY A 122 -14.13 -28.87 3.75
CA GLY A 122 -13.93 -28.51 2.34
C GLY A 122 -14.36 -27.08 2.02
N MET A 123 -15.27 -26.93 1.05
CA MET A 123 -15.81 -25.64 0.60
C MET A 123 -17.17 -25.28 1.22
N ARG A 124 -17.73 -26.13 2.10
CA ARG A 124 -18.94 -25.80 2.85
C ARG A 124 -18.62 -24.63 3.80
N LYS A 125 -19.46 -23.59 3.79
CA LYS A 125 -19.26 -22.34 4.56
C LYS A 125 -17.90 -21.67 4.28
N SER A 126 -17.46 -21.65 3.03
CA SER A 126 -16.17 -21.11 2.58
C SER A 126 -15.98 -19.59 2.69
N PHE A 127 -16.86 -18.87 3.42
CA PHE A 127 -16.68 -17.44 3.62
C PHE A 127 -15.43 -17.19 4.47
N GLY A 128 -14.44 -16.55 3.85
CA GLY A 128 -13.12 -16.40 4.45
C GLY A 128 -13.09 -15.47 5.68
N LYS A 129 -12.11 -15.71 6.54
CA LYS A 129 -11.76 -14.82 7.65
C LYS A 129 -10.93 -13.64 7.12
N PRO A 130 -11.02 -12.45 7.75
CA PRO A 130 -10.20 -11.31 7.35
C PRO A 130 -8.72 -11.55 7.69
N ILE A 131 -7.83 -11.41 6.71
CA ILE A 131 -6.39 -11.69 6.86
C ILE A 131 -5.48 -10.48 6.66
N GLY A 132 -6.00 -9.39 6.09
CA GLY A 132 -5.15 -8.26 5.72
C GLY A 132 -5.96 -7.10 5.17
N THR A 133 -5.26 -6.02 4.86
CA THR A 133 -5.83 -4.83 4.24
C THR A 133 -5.08 -4.45 2.98
N ALA A 134 -5.81 -3.90 2.01
CA ALA A 134 -5.31 -3.43 0.74
C ALA A 134 -5.97 -2.11 0.32
N ALA A 135 -5.24 -1.31 -0.43
CA ALA A 135 -5.76 -0.13 -1.10
C ALA A 135 -6.16 -0.54 -2.53
N GLN A 136 -7.41 -0.28 -2.90
CA GLN A 136 -7.87 -0.47 -4.27
C GLN A 136 -7.55 0.80 -5.06
N VAL A 137 -6.79 0.67 -6.13
CA VAL A 137 -6.35 1.80 -6.95
C VAL A 137 -6.89 1.68 -8.37
N LYS A 138 -7.19 2.83 -8.98
CA LYS A 138 -7.65 2.94 -10.37
C LYS A 138 -6.47 3.19 -11.30
N ALA A 139 -6.65 2.93 -12.59
CA ALA A 139 -5.72 3.41 -13.61
C ALA A 139 -5.69 4.96 -13.59
N GLY A 140 -4.50 5.54 -13.80
CA GLY A 140 -4.28 6.98 -13.74
C GLY A 140 -4.17 7.55 -12.31
N GLN A 141 -4.38 6.75 -11.27
CA GLN A 141 -4.31 7.24 -9.89
C GLN A 141 -2.86 7.44 -9.42
N THR A 142 -2.58 8.58 -8.80
CA THR A 142 -1.31 8.86 -8.13
C THR A 142 -1.17 8.01 -6.87
N LEU A 143 -0.07 7.27 -6.77
CA LEU A 143 0.22 6.37 -5.66
C LEU A 143 1.16 7.01 -4.65
N VAL A 144 2.22 7.64 -5.16
CA VAL A 144 3.32 8.17 -4.36
C VAL A 144 3.78 9.47 -5.00
N THR A 145 4.08 10.49 -4.20
CA THR A 145 4.74 11.71 -4.67
C THR A 145 5.92 12.03 -3.77
N VAL A 146 7.02 12.47 -4.39
CA VAL A 146 8.18 13.07 -3.76
C VAL A 146 8.27 14.51 -4.25
N TRP A 147 8.29 15.45 -3.32
CA TRP A 147 8.61 16.85 -3.57
C TRP A 147 10.02 17.14 -3.06
N SER A 148 10.77 17.97 -3.76
CA SER A 148 12.14 18.33 -3.40
C SER A 148 12.55 19.71 -3.87
N ILE A 149 13.72 20.13 -3.39
CA ILE A 149 14.49 21.24 -3.96
C ILE A 149 14.95 20.95 -5.39
N LYS A 150 15.36 22.00 -6.12
CA LYS A 150 15.91 21.87 -7.48
C LYS A 150 17.24 21.12 -7.47
N GLY A 151 17.57 20.47 -8.59
CA GLY A 151 18.88 19.83 -8.80
C GLY A 151 19.01 18.39 -8.29
N LYS A 152 17.94 17.81 -7.73
CA LYS A 152 17.90 16.42 -7.22
C LYS A 152 17.04 15.46 -8.06
N ASP A 153 16.73 15.86 -9.28
CA ASP A 153 15.78 15.17 -10.15
C ASP A 153 16.22 13.74 -10.51
N LYS A 154 17.54 13.54 -10.72
CA LYS A 154 18.10 12.23 -11.10
C LYS A 154 18.01 11.25 -9.94
N GLU A 155 18.36 11.71 -8.75
CA GLU A 155 18.30 10.98 -7.49
C GLU A 155 16.85 10.56 -7.21
N ILE A 156 15.90 11.49 -7.32
CA ILE A 156 14.49 11.20 -7.08
C ILE A 156 13.93 10.20 -8.08
N LYS A 157 14.25 10.34 -9.38
CA LYS A 157 13.86 9.36 -10.40
C LYS A 157 14.42 7.97 -10.07
N ASN A 158 15.65 7.87 -9.58
CA ASN A 158 16.24 6.61 -9.15
C ASN A 158 15.53 6.03 -7.92
N VAL A 159 15.22 6.85 -6.91
CA VAL A 159 14.47 6.38 -5.75
C VAL A 159 13.07 5.90 -6.13
N LEU A 160 12.37 6.64 -6.98
CA LEU A 160 11.03 6.25 -7.44
C LEU A 160 11.04 4.98 -8.29
N ARG A 161 12.14 4.64 -8.96
CA ARG A 161 12.32 3.33 -9.62
C ARG A 161 12.35 2.18 -8.59
N ILE A 162 13.06 2.36 -7.48
CA ILE A 162 13.10 1.39 -6.37
C ILE A 162 11.72 1.25 -5.74
N ALA A 163 11.05 2.37 -5.48
CA ALA A 163 9.68 2.40 -4.93
C ALA A 163 8.68 1.68 -5.84
N LYS A 164 8.74 1.96 -7.15
CA LYS A 164 7.91 1.31 -8.19
C LYS A 164 8.07 -0.21 -8.17
N ALA A 165 9.28 -0.73 -7.93
CA ALA A 165 9.52 -2.18 -7.86
C ALA A 165 8.81 -2.87 -6.68
N LYS A 166 8.38 -2.13 -5.65
CA LYS A 166 7.61 -2.68 -4.51
C LYS A 166 6.11 -2.75 -4.77
N LEU A 167 5.62 -2.15 -5.85
CA LEU A 167 4.20 -2.06 -6.16
C LEU A 167 3.75 -3.18 -7.12
N PRO A 168 2.55 -3.75 -6.92
CA PRO A 168 2.08 -4.88 -7.73
C PRO A 168 1.48 -4.49 -9.08
N THR A 169 1.47 -3.20 -9.46
CA THR A 169 0.88 -2.72 -10.71
C THR A 169 1.93 -2.03 -11.58
N PRO A 170 1.90 -2.18 -12.91
CA PRO A 170 2.75 -1.37 -13.78
C PRO A 170 2.49 0.12 -13.51
N CYS A 171 3.56 0.86 -13.24
CA CYS A 171 3.48 2.30 -12.94
C CYS A 171 4.35 3.13 -13.90
N VAL A 172 4.03 4.41 -14.02
CA VAL A 172 4.85 5.44 -14.68
C VAL A 172 5.31 6.44 -13.64
N ILE A 173 6.53 6.95 -13.82
CA ILE A 173 7.04 8.09 -13.07
C ILE A 173 6.81 9.32 -13.94
N LYS A 174 6.10 10.33 -13.42
CA LYS A 174 5.87 11.61 -14.12
C LYS A 174 6.31 12.75 -13.22
N GLN A 175 6.85 13.81 -13.83
CA GLN A 175 6.96 15.10 -13.17
C GLN A 175 5.59 15.77 -13.18
N ILE A 176 5.19 16.35 -12.05
CA ILE A 176 3.91 17.06 -11.91
C ILE A 176 4.13 18.57 -11.79
N VAL A 177 5.22 18.97 -11.12
CA VAL A 177 5.67 20.35 -10.93
C VAL A 177 7.17 20.42 -11.19
#